data_AF-A0A7Y2DAE9-F1
#
_entry.id   AF-A0A7Y2DAE9-F1
#
_cell.length_a   1.000
_cell.length_b   1.000
_cell.length_c   1.000
_cell.angle_alpha   90.00
_cell.angle_beta   90.00
_cell.angle_gamma   90.00
#
_symmetry.space_group_name_H-M   'P 1'
#
loop_
_entity.id
_entity.type
_entity.pdbx_description
1 polymer ?
#
loop_
_entity_poly.entity_id
_entity_poly.type
_entity_poly.pdbx_seq_one_letter_code
_entity_poly.pdbx_strand_id
1 'polypeptide(L)'
;MIADRMRSTVLFGAAVAVGLAVVAIFVAVAGVLVGATTGADPADAFRPAPIVPADIDEYVLWLDERDELLRPVEPLTRDAVASAWVRADAAARYALEYRDTRPLQTWFTEGALERAEALLSEPTADTGWSWSGHELRAVFYSVDGRIMGVEAISTGWIHTDGAVLPVREARRAVLVLTDGNWRIQRDEVIETAVGNSTVS
;
A
#
# COMPACT_ATOMS: atom_id res chain seq x y z
N MET A 1 26.75 -18.50 -63.78
CA MET A 1 26.76 -17.05 -63.51
C MET A 1 25.50 -16.54 -62.78
N ILE A 2 24.33 -17.19 -62.88
CA ILE A 2 23.09 -16.78 -62.16
C ILE A 2 23.08 -17.25 -60.69
N ALA A 3 23.61 -18.45 -60.40
CA ALA A 3 23.62 -19.02 -59.04
C ALA A 3 24.47 -18.25 -58.02
N ASP A 4 25.50 -17.53 -58.47
CA ASP A 4 26.45 -16.82 -57.60
C ASP A 4 25.89 -15.47 -57.12
N ARG A 5 25.13 -14.78 -57.99
CA ARG A 5 24.38 -13.56 -57.62
C ARG A 5 23.24 -13.85 -56.63
N MET A 6 22.57 -15.00 -56.75
CA MET A 6 21.50 -15.37 -55.80
C MET A 6 22.05 -15.63 -54.39
N ARG A 7 23.23 -16.27 -54.28
CA ARG A 7 23.89 -16.49 -52.99
C ARG A 7 24.32 -15.18 -52.33
N SER A 8 24.85 -14.22 -53.08
CA SER A 8 25.26 -12.94 -52.49
C SER A 8 24.08 -12.10 -51.99
N THR A 9 22.94 -12.12 -52.68
CA THR A 9 21.73 -11.39 -52.24
C THR A 9 21.12 -12.01 -50.98
N VAL A 10 21.09 -13.34 -50.88
CA VAL A 10 20.59 -14.04 -49.68
C VAL A 10 21.52 -13.81 -48.48
N LEU A 11 22.84 -13.83 -48.69
CA LEU A 11 23.82 -13.55 -47.64
C LEU A 11 23.75 -12.08 -47.17
N PHE A 12 23.52 -11.14 -48.09
CA PHE A 12 23.33 -9.73 -47.75
C PHE A 12 22.04 -9.51 -46.95
N GLY A 13 20.93 -10.14 -47.37
CA GLY A 13 19.66 -10.09 -46.64
C GLY A 13 19.77 -10.67 -45.21
N ALA A 14 20.47 -11.81 -45.07
CA ALA A 14 20.72 -12.41 -43.76
C ALA A 14 21.60 -11.52 -42.86
N ALA A 15 22.64 -10.88 -43.41
CA ALA A 15 23.50 -9.96 -42.66
C ALA A 15 22.72 -8.73 -42.16
N VAL A 16 21.82 -8.17 -42.98
CA VAL A 16 20.95 -7.04 -42.60
C VAL A 16 19.96 -7.45 -41.50
N ALA A 17 19.35 -8.63 -41.61
CA ALA A 17 18.42 -9.14 -40.62
C ALA A 17 19.10 -9.38 -39.25
N VAL A 18 20.31 -9.95 -39.24
CA VAL A 18 21.12 -10.13 -38.03
C VAL A 18 21.51 -8.78 -37.44
N GLY A 19 21.92 -7.81 -38.28
CA GLY A 19 22.21 -6.45 -37.83
C GLY A 19 21.03 -5.77 -37.14
N LEU A 20 19.83 -5.87 -37.71
CA LEU A 20 18.60 -5.33 -37.11
C LEU A 20 18.23 -6.02 -35.81
N ALA A 21 18.38 -7.35 -35.72
CA ALA A 21 18.12 -8.10 -34.50
C ALA A 21 19.05 -7.68 -33.35
N VAL A 22 20.35 -7.48 -33.65
CA VAL A 22 21.32 -7.01 -32.65
C VAL A 22 20.99 -5.59 -32.17
N VAL A 23 20.59 -4.68 -33.08
CA VAL A 23 20.15 -3.33 -32.71
C VAL A 23 18.89 -3.38 -31.84
N ALA A 24 17.91 -4.20 -32.18
CA ALA A 24 16.68 -4.34 -31.40
C ALA A 24 16.96 -4.87 -29.98
N ILE A 25 17.86 -5.85 -29.85
CA ILE A 25 18.31 -6.36 -28.55
C ILE A 25 19.01 -5.25 -27.75
N PHE A 26 19.89 -4.47 -28.38
CA PHE A 26 20.55 -3.35 -27.72
C PHE A 26 19.58 -2.28 -27.22
N VAL A 27 18.56 -1.94 -28.02
CA VAL A 27 17.51 -0.99 -27.62
C VAL A 27 16.67 -1.54 -26.46
N ALA A 28 16.31 -2.82 -26.49
CA ALA A 28 15.57 -3.45 -25.40
C ALA A 28 16.38 -3.50 -24.10
N VAL A 29 17.66 -3.87 -24.18
CA VAL A 29 18.57 -3.89 -23.02
C VAL A 29 18.83 -2.48 -22.51
N ALA A 30 18.99 -1.48 -23.39
CA ALA A 30 19.10 -0.08 -23.01
C ALA A 30 17.82 0.43 -22.34
N GLY A 31 16.63 0.03 -22.79
CA GLY A 31 15.36 0.38 -22.15
C GLY A 31 15.24 -0.20 -20.73
N VAL A 32 15.64 -1.47 -20.53
CA VAL A 32 15.68 -2.11 -19.21
C VAL A 32 16.72 -1.47 -18.30
N LEU A 33 17.90 -1.12 -18.84
CA LEU A 33 18.94 -0.41 -18.10
C LEU A 33 18.52 1.01 -17.73
N VAL A 34 17.86 1.76 -18.63
CA VAL A 34 17.33 3.09 -18.30
C VAL A 34 16.27 2.98 -17.20
N GLY A 35 15.37 2.01 -17.26
CA GLY A 35 14.41 1.75 -16.17
C GLY A 35 15.04 1.29 -14.85
N ALA A 36 16.21 0.64 -14.90
CA ALA A 36 16.96 0.22 -13.71
C ALA A 36 17.94 1.30 -13.19
N THR A 37 18.32 2.27 -14.03
CA THR A 37 19.29 3.34 -13.72
C THR A 37 18.63 4.69 -13.47
N THR A 38 17.32 4.82 -13.67
CA THR A 38 16.50 5.79 -12.93
C THR A 38 16.43 5.34 -11.48
N GLY A 39 17.58 5.40 -10.79
CA GLY A 39 17.62 5.41 -9.34
C GLY A 39 16.67 6.48 -8.84
N ALA A 40 16.10 6.24 -7.66
CA ALA A 40 15.16 7.13 -6.99
C ALA A 40 15.52 8.60 -7.26
N ASP A 41 14.56 9.36 -7.77
CA ASP A 41 14.73 10.79 -8.05
C ASP A 41 15.39 11.42 -6.82
N PRO A 42 16.52 12.14 -6.92
CA PRO A 42 17.12 12.79 -5.76
C PRO A 42 16.14 13.72 -5.04
N ALA A 43 15.07 14.20 -5.70
CA ALA A 43 13.97 14.89 -5.04
C ALA A 43 13.17 14.00 -4.06
N ASP A 44 13.11 12.69 -4.31
CA ASP A 44 12.49 11.71 -3.41
C ASP A 44 13.31 11.44 -2.15
N ALA A 45 14.65 11.54 -2.24
CA ALA A 45 15.54 11.38 -1.09
C ALA A 45 15.33 12.46 0.00
N PHE A 46 14.72 13.59 -0.37
CA PHE A 46 14.42 14.69 0.55
C PHE A 46 12.95 14.79 0.93
N ARG A 47 12.09 13.85 0.51
CA ARG A 47 10.72 13.81 1.04
C ARG A 47 10.79 13.40 2.50
N PRO A 48 10.11 14.12 3.42
CA PRO A 48 9.98 13.69 4.80
C PRO A 48 9.46 12.25 4.79
N ALA A 49 10.20 11.33 5.39
CA ALA A 49 9.69 9.99 5.61
C ALA A 49 8.42 10.12 6.47
N PRO A 50 7.38 9.30 6.21
CA PRO A 50 6.23 9.24 7.09
C PRO A 50 6.72 9.04 8.53
N ILE A 51 6.44 10.00 9.41
CA ILE A 51 6.82 9.90 10.82
C ILE A 51 5.89 8.86 11.42
N VAL A 52 6.38 7.62 11.52
CA VAL A 52 5.70 6.56 12.26
C VAL A 52 6.13 6.72 13.73
N PRO A 53 5.18 6.92 14.67
CA PRO A 53 5.50 7.01 16.09
C PRO A 53 6.31 5.78 16.55
N ALA A 54 7.29 5.96 17.43
CA ALA A 54 8.15 4.87 17.90
C ALA A 54 7.44 3.93 18.88
N ASP A 55 6.30 4.38 19.40
CA ASP A 55 5.41 3.83 20.41
C ASP A 55 4.12 3.24 19.80
N ILE A 56 4.25 2.53 18.66
CA ILE A 56 3.14 1.94 17.91
C ILE A 56 2.20 1.09 18.80
N ASP A 57 2.75 0.46 19.84
CA ASP A 57 2.01 -0.40 20.77
C ASP A 57 1.04 0.40 21.67
N GLU A 58 1.28 1.69 21.89
CA GLU A 58 0.38 2.57 22.66
C GLU A 58 -0.87 2.97 21.85
N TYR A 59 -0.82 2.80 20.52
CA TYR A 59 -1.92 3.17 19.62
C TYR A 59 -2.88 2.02 19.32
N VAL A 60 -2.58 0.79 19.74
CA VAL A 60 -3.40 -0.38 19.41
C VAL A 60 -3.79 -1.19 20.65
N LEU A 61 -5.09 -1.29 20.89
CA LEU A 61 -5.68 -2.18 21.87
C LEU A 61 -6.24 -3.43 21.20
N TRP A 62 -5.73 -4.61 21.55
CA TRP A 62 -6.35 -5.86 21.13
C TRP A 62 -7.55 -6.20 22.03
N LEU A 63 -8.72 -6.29 21.42
CA LEU A 63 -9.94 -6.81 22.06
C LEU A 63 -9.90 -8.33 22.08
N ASP A 64 -10.74 -8.91 22.94
CA ASP A 64 -10.95 -10.35 22.98
C ASP A 64 -11.41 -10.85 21.60
N GLU A 65 -10.79 -11.95 21.21
CA GLU A 65 -11.09 -12.71 20.00
C GLU A 65 -12.53 -13.21 20.01
N ARG A 66 -13.12 -13.43 18.84
CA ARG A 66 -14.40 -14.14 18.80
C ARG A 66 -14.20 -15.61 19.15
N ASP A 67 -15.16 -16.17 19.88
CA ASP A 67 -15.19 -17.59 20.28
C ASP A 67 -15.13 -18.58 19.10
N GLU A 68 -15.35 -18.10 17.88
CA GLU A 68 -15.41 -18.87 16.63
C GLU A 68 -14.03 -19.10 15.98
N LEU A 69 -12.95 -18.51 16.51
CA LEU A 69 -11.60 -18.76 16.01
C LEU A 69 -11.18 -20.21 16.27
N LEU A 70 -10.71 -20.90 15.24
CA LEU A 70 -10.20 -22.28 15.35
C LEU A 70 -8.96 -22.39 16.24
N ARG A 71 -8.21 -21.29 16.38
CA ARG A 71 -7.02 -21.17 17.24
C ARG A 71 -6.80 -19.71 17.60
N PRO A 72 -6.19 -19.42 18.76
CA PRO A 72 -5.83 -18.06 19.12
C PRO A 72 -4.71 -17.52 18.22
N VAL A 73 -4.69 -16.21 18.02
CA VAL A 73 -3.61 -15.52 17.32
C VAL A 73 -2.38 -15.47 18.22
N GLU A 74 -1.22 -15.83 17.69
CA GLU A 74 0.03 -15.77 18.45
C GLU A 74 0.39 -14.32 18.81
N PRO A 75 0.96 -14.03 20.00
CA PRO A 75 1.29 -12.66 20.41
C PRO A 75 2.13 -11.90 19.38
N LEU A 76 3.19 -12.52 18.86
CA LEU A 76 4.04 -11.89 17.82
C LEU A 76 3.28 -11.57 16.53
N THR A 77 2.27 -12.38 16.18
CA THR A 77 1.42 -12.12 15.03
C THR A 77 0.52 -10.92 15.29
N ARG A 78 -0.01 -10.78 16.52
CA ARG A 78 -0.79 -9.60 16.93
C ARG A 78 0.04 -8.32 16.85
N ASP A 79 1.27 -8.35 17.31
CA ASP A 79 2.19 -7.20 17.26
C ASP A 79 2.49 -6.82 15.79
N ALA A 80 2.77 -7.83 14.95
CA ALA A 80 3.05 -7.61 13.53
C ALA A 80 1.82 -7.03 12.78
N VAL A 81 0.62 -7.51 13.07
CA VAL A 81 -0.63 -7.01 12.49
C VAL A 81 -0.95 -5.60 12.99
N ALA A 82 -0.78 -5.32 14.28
CA ALA A 82 -0.94 -3.99 14.86
C ALA A 82 0.01 -2.98 14.20
N SER A 83 1.28 -3.36 14.04
CA SER A 83 2.26 -2.50 13.37
C SER A 83 1.92 -2.25 11.91
N ALA A 84 1.51 -3.29 11.19
CA ALA A 84 1.08 -3.15 9.80
C ALA A 84 -0.16 -2.25 9.69
N TRP A 85 -1.13 -2.38 10.60
CA TRP A 85 -2.33 -1.56 10.62
C TRP A 85 -2.01 -0.07 10.78
N VAL A 86 -1.24 0.29 11.81
CA VAL A 86 -0.86 1.69 12.07
C VAL A 86 -0.03 2.27 10.93
N ARG A 87 0.90 1.48 10.36
CA ARG A 87 1.71 1.93 9.23
C ARG A 87 0.90 2.07 7.94
N ALA A 88 -0.06 1.20 7.69
CA ALA A 88 -0.99 1.32 6.56
C ALA A 88 -1.81 2.60 6.68
N ASP A 89 -2.32 2.90 7.87
CA ASP A 89 -3.07 4.12 8.12
C ASP A 89 -2.19 5.38 7.95
N ALA A 90 -0.99 5.39 8.51
CA ALA A 90 -0.01 6.47 8.31
C ALA A 90 0.35 6.67 6.82
N ALA A 91 0.48 5.58 6.07
CA ALA A 91 0.72 5.63 4.62
C ALA A 91 -0.47 6.22 3.87
N ALA A 92 -1.71 5.87 4.24
CA ALA A 92 -2.92 6.47 3.68
C ALA A 92 -3.00 7.98 3.97
N ARG A 93 -2.65 8.38 5.20
CA ARG A 93 -2.60 9.79 5.60
C ARG A 93 -1.60 10.57 4.77
N TYR A 94 -0.39 10.05 4.67
CA TYR A 94 0.67 10.63 3.86
C TYR A 94 0.24 10.75 2.40
N ALA A 95 -0.38 9.71 1.84
CA ALA A 95 -0.84 9.73 0.47
C ALA A 95 -1.90 10.81 0.22
N LEU A 96 -2.83 11.01 1.16
CA LEU A 96 -3.83 12.07 1.08
C LEU A 96 -3.22 13.48 1.19
N GLU A 97 -2.28 13.68 2.11
CA GLU A 97 -1.65 14.98 2.37
C GLU A 97 -0.70 15.40 1.23
N TYR A 98 0.15 14.48 0.77
CA TYR A 98 1.21 14.76 -0.20
C TYR A 98 0.89 14.31 -1.63
N ARG A 99 -0.27 13.70 -1.84
CA ARG A 99 -0.68 13.12 -3.14
C ARG A 99 0.34 12.12 -3.69
N ASP A 100 0.97 11.37 -2.78
CA ASP A 100 2.01 10.38 -3.08
C ASP A 100 1.55 8.97 -2.73
N THR A 101 1.29 8.15 -3.74
CA THR A 101 0.77 6.78 -3.59
C THR A 101 1.82 5.75 -3.22
N ARG A 102 3.12 6.08 -3.32
CA ARG A 102 4.18 5.06 -3.19
C ARG A 102 4.17 4.34 -1.84
N PRO A 103 3.91 5.01 -0.70
CA PRO A 103 3.78 4.32 0.58
C PRO A 103 2.62 3.33 0.63
N LEU A 104 1.56 3.54 -0.16
CA LEU A 104 0.40 2.65 -0.19
C LEU A 104 0.78 1.24 -0.66
N GLN A 105 1.65 1.13 -1.67
CA GLN A 105 2.06 -0.16 -2.24
C GLN A 105 2.83 -1.06 -1.25
N THR A 106 3.33 -0.48 -0.15
CA THR A 106 4.01 -1.23 0.91
C THR A 106 3.02 -1.95 1.82
N TRP A 107 1.85 -1.34 2.06
CA TRP A 107 0.90 -1.74 3.11
C TRP A 107 -0.45 -2.20 2.59
N PHE A 108 -0.80 -1.86 1.35
CA PHE A 108 -2.02 -2.25 0.67
C PHE A 108 -1.69 -3.12 -0.55
N THR A 109 -2.61 -4.02 -0.88
CA THR A 109 -2.54 -4.85 -2.09
C THR A 109 -3.93 -5.03 -2.68
N GLU A 110 -4.00 -5.41 -3.96
CA GLU A 110 -5.24 -5.69 -4.69
C GLU A 110 -6.32 -4.59 -4.51
N GLY A 111 -7.56 -4.99 -4.20
CA GLY A 111 -8.70 -4.08 -4.15
C GLY A 111 -8.61 -3.00 -3.08
N ALA A 112 -7.85 -3.22 -2.00
CA ALA A 112 -7.60 -2.17 -1.01
C ALA A 112 -6.65 -1.09 -1.57
N LEU A 113 -5.62 -1.49 -2.33
CA LEU A 113 -4.73 -0.54 -3.00
C LEU A 113 -5.48 0.27 -4.05
N GLU A 114 -6.26 -0.40 -4.91
CA GLU A 114 -7.07 0.27 -5.94
C GLU A 114 -8.02 1.31 -5.32
N ARG A 115 -8.65 0.98 -4.18
CA ARG A 115 -9.54 1.92 -3.49
C ARG A 115 -8.78 3.09 -2.87
N ALA A 116 -7.65 2.82 -2.22
CA ALA A 116 -6.83 3.86 -1.62
C ALA A 116 -6.32 4.86 -2.68
N GLU A 117 -5.91 4.36 -3.85
CA GLU A 117 -5.50 5.20 -4.98
C GLU A 117 -6.67 6.00 -5.58
N ALA A 118 -7.86 5.38 -5.68
CA ALA A 118 -9.06 6.06 -6.17
C ALA A 118 -9.46 7.26 -5.29
N LEU A 119 -9.34 7.14 -3.97
CA LEU A 119 -9.63 8.24 -3.02
C LEU A 119 -8.74 9.47 -3.25
N LEU A 120 -7.56 9.30 -3.82
CA LEU A 120 -6.66 10.41 -4.13
C LEU A 120 -7.07 11.19 -5.38
N SER A 121 -7.92 10.63 -6.22
CA SER A 121 -8.41 11.30 -7.44
C SER A 121 -9.53 12.30 -7.12
N GLU A 122 -10.13 12.22 -5.93
CA GLU A 122 -11.18 13.12 -5.48
C GLU A 122 -10.57 14.45 -4.97
N PRO A 123 -11.21 15.60 -5.29
CA PRO A 123 -10.87 16.88 -4.67
C PRO A 123 -11.08 16.77 -3.17
N THR A 124 -9.99 16.74 -2.39
CA THR A 124 -10.11 16.84 -0.94
C THR A 124 -10.30 18.31 -0.60
N ALA A 125 -11.33 18.61 0.21
CA ALA A 125 -11.31 19.84 0.99
C ALA A 125 -10.03 19.85 1.87
N ASP A 126 -9.62 21.02 2.36
CA ASP A 126 -8.55 21.18 3.37
C ASP A 126 -8.99 20.54 4.70
N THR A 127 -9.08 19.22 4.68
CA THR A 127 -9.57 18.38 5.76
C THR A 127 -8.43 17.49 6.17
N GLY A 128 -7.81 17.81 7.31
CA GLY A 128 -6.87 16.91 7.97
C GLY A 128 -7.61 15.83 8.73
N TRP A 129 -6.97 14.68 8.91
CA TRP A 129 -7.47 13.60 9.74
C TRP A 129 -6.34 13.09 10.62
N SER A 130 -6.65 12.73 11.86
CA SER A 130 -5.71 12.10 12.77
C SER A 130 -6.38 11.04 13.64
N TRP A 131 -5.68 9.95 13.93
CA TRP A 131 -6.15 8.93 14.87
C TRP A 131 -5.37 9.01 16.17
N SER A 132 -6.07 8.79 17.28
CA SER A 132 -5.48 8.63 18.61
C SER A 132 -5.41 7.18 19.06
N GLY A 133 -6.19 6.29 18.46
CA GLY A 133 -6.14 4.88 18.82
C GLY A 133 -6.92 3.97 17.88
N HIS A 134 -6.57 2.69 17.96
CA HIS A 134 -7.22 1.61 17.23
C HIS A 134 -7.51 0.46 18.19
N GLU A 135 -8.74 -0.01 18.20
CA GLU A 135 -9.13 -1.26 18.85
C GLU A 135 -9.26 -2.34 17.78
N LEU A 136 -8.47 -3.41 17.87
CA LEU A 136 -8.47 -4.50 16.90
C LEU A 136 -9.04 -5.78 17.50
N ARG A 137 -9.85 -6.49 16.73
CA ARG A 137 -10.33 -7.83 17.05
C ARG A 137 -10.09 -8.75 15.87
N ALA A 138 -9.42 -9.88 16.10
CA ALA A 138 -9.36 -10.94 15.11
C ALA A 138 -10.73 -11.63 14.99
N VAL A 139 -11.24 -11.74 13.77
CA VAL A 139 -12.50 -12.44 13.46
C VAL A 139 -12.30 -13.70 12.62
N PHE A 140 -11.15 -13.80 11.98
CA PHE A 140 -10.73 -14.98 11.23
C PHE A 140 -9.21 -15.05 11.29
N TYR A 141 -8.66 -16.26 11.44
CA TYR A 141 -7.23 -16.48 11.33
C TYR A 141 -6.97 -17.83 10.67
N SER A 142 -6.24 -17.81 9.55
CA SER A 142 -6.00 -19.01 8.78
C SER A 142 -5.09 -20.00 9.52
N VAL A 143 -5.25 -21.27 9.20
CA VAL A 143 -4.48 -22.37 9.81
C VAL A 143 -2.98 -22.24 9.51
N ASP A 144 -2.63 -21.73 8.32
CA ASP A 144 -1.24 -21.48 7.92
C ASP A 144 -0.66 -20.17 8.49
N GLY A 145 -1.49 -19.36 9.17
CA GLY A 145 -1.10 -18.11 9.81
C GLY A 145 -0.81 -16.96 8.86
N ARG A 146 -1.26 -17.04 7.60
CA ARG A 146 -0.94 -16.05 6.55
C ARG A 146 -2.07 -15.11 6.19
N ILE A 147 -3.29 -15.38 6.64
CA ILE A 147 -4.46 -14.56 6.34
C ILE A 147 -5.19 -14.31 7.66
N MET A 148 -5.54 -13.05 7.90
CA MET A 148 -6.28 -12.64 9.08
C MET A 148 -7.40 -11.68 8.70
N GLY A 149 -8.61 -11.98 9.19
CA GLY A 149 -9.71 -11.03 9.20
C GLY A 149 -9.69 -10.24 10.49
N VAL A 150 -9.76 -8.92 10.39
CA VAL A 150 -9.75 -8.00 11.54
C VAL A 150 -10.97 -7.09 11.48
N GLU A 151 -11.65 -6.94 12.61
CA GLU A 151 -12.56 -5.82 12.88
C GLU A 151 -11.77 -4.76 13.65
N ALA A 152 -11.81 -3.53 13.17
CA ALA A 152 -11.07 -2.41 13.72
C ALA A 152 -12.02 -1.25 14.06
N ILE A 153 -11.84 -0.66 15.23
CA ILE A 153 -12.48 0.61 15.61
C ILE A 153 -11.36 1.63 15.76
N SER A 154 -11.36 2.66 14.91
CA SER A 154 -10.39 3.76 14.98
C SER A 154 -11.07 4.99 15.57
N THR A 155 -10.42 5.65 16.52
CA THR A 155 -10.90 6.91 17.12
C THR A 155 -9.89 8.01 16.88
N GLY A 156 -10.39 9.23 16.63
CA GLY A 156 -9.55 10.31 16.13
C GLY A 156 -10.27 11.63 15.99
N TRP A 157 -9.70 12.49 15.16
CA TRP A 157 -10.19 13.83 14.88
C TRP A 157 -10.12 14.15 13.39
N ILE A 158 -11.16 14.80 12.90
CA ILE A 158 -11.21 15.46 11.61
C ILE A 158 -10.97 16.95 11.85
N HIS A 159 -9.96 17.51 11.19
CA HIS A 159 -9.61 18.92 11.22
C HIS A 159 -10.17 19.57 9.95
N THR A 160 -11.10 20.49 10.09
CA THR A 160 -11.64 21.29 8.98
C THR A 160 -11.34 22.76 9.23
N ASP A 161 -11.60 23.63 8.26
CA ASP A 161 -11.51 25.09 8.43
C ASP A 161 -12.36 25.57 9.63
N GLY A 162 -11.69 25.80 10.76
CA GLY A 162 -12.27 26.32 11.98
C GLY A 162 -12.92 25.30 12.93
N ALA A 163 -12.82 23.99 12.68
CA ALA A 163 -13.38 22.99 13.59
C ALA A 163 -12.50 21.73 13.73
N VAL A 164 -12.54 21.14 14.92
CA VAL A 164 -12.00 19.81 15.19
C VAL A 164 -13.16 18.93 15.65
N LEU A 165 -13.47 17.92 14.84
CA LEU A 165 -14.59 17.01 15.08
C LEU A 165 -14.06 15.65 15.51
N PRO A 166 -14.48 15.09 16.65
CA PRO A 166 -14.12 13.73 16.99
C PRO A 166 -14.75 12.77 15.97
N VAL A 167 -13.98 11.76 15.54
CA VAL A 167 -14.44 10.72 14.63
C VAL A 167 -14.20 9.35 15.24
N ARG A 168 -15.16 8.45 15.01
CA ARG A 168 -15.04 7.03 15.27
C ARG A 168 -15.41 6.27 14.02
N GLU A 169 -14.52 5.41 13.54
CA GLU A 169 -14.71 4.63 12.33
C GLU A 169 -14.55 3.14 12.62
N ALA A 170 -15.56 2.36 12.26
CA ALA A 170 -15.52 0.91 12.29
C ALA A 170 -15.19 0.38 10.90
N ARG A 171 -14.15 -0.44 10.81
CA ARG A 171 -13.66 -1.08 9.59
C ARG A 171 -13.63 -2.59 9.75
N ARG A 172 -13.82 -3.31 8.65
CA ARG A 172 -13.44 -4.72 8.53
C ARG A 172 -12.40 -4.85 7.44
N ALA A 173 -11.34 -5.60 7.74
CA ALA A 173 -10.26 -5.80 6.81
C ALA A 173 -9.82 -7.27 6.75
N VAL A 174 -9.25 -7.63 5.60
CA VAL A 174 -8.50 -8.86 5.39
C VAL A 174 -7.05 -8.48 5.16
N LEU A 175 -6.18 -8.97 6.03
CA LEU A 175 -4.74 -8.82 5.93
C LEU A 175 -4.13 -10.14 5.45
N VAL A 176 -3.09 -10.02 4.62
CA VAL A 176 -2.32 -11.13 4.08
C VAL A 176 -0.84 -10.93 4.36
N LEU A 177 -0.17 -11.96 4.88
CA LEU A 177 1.27 -11.98 5.10
C LEU A 177 1.99 -12.27 3.79
N THR A 178 2.65 -11.25 3.24
CA THR A 178 3.40 -11.31 1.98
C THR A 178 4.81 -10.78 2.20
N ASP A 179 5.83 -11.54 1.79
CA ASP A 179 7.25 -11.17 1.95
C ASP A 179 7.62 -10.74 3.38
N GLY A 180 7.04 -11.42 4.38
CA GLY A 180 7.26 -11.14 5.80
C GLY A 180 6.52 -9.91 6.34
N ASN A 181 5.68 -9.25 5.54
CA ASN A 181 4.88 -8.08 5.96
C ASN A 181 3.38 -8.38 5.84
N TRP A 182 2.62 -8.01 6.86
CA TRP A 182 1.16 -8.00 6.76
C TRP A 182 0.72 -6.82 5.90
N ARG A 183 -0.14 -7.08 4.92
CA ARG A 183 -0.70 -6.07 4.02
C ARG A 183 -2.21 -6.18 3.96
N ILE A 184 -2.89 -5.04 3.90
CA ILE A 184 -4.35 -4.97 3.74
C ILE A 184 -4.67 -5.29 2.28
N GLN A 185 -5.36 -6.40 2.04
CA GLN A 185 -5.80 -6.82 0.71
C GLN A 185 -7.23 -6.35 0.42
N ARG A 186 -8.06 -6.32 1.46
CA ARG A 186 -9.43 -5.82 1.43
C ARG A 186 -9.69 -5.06 2.71
N ASP A 187 -10.42 -3.97 2.59
CA ASP A 187 -10.99 -3.21 3.70
C ASP A 187 -12.37 -2.73 3.31
N GLU A 188 -13.21 -2.50 4.30
CA GLU A 188 -14.57 -2.00 4.18
C GLU A 188 -14.87 -1.14 5.39
N VAL A 189 -15.33 0.09 5.16
CA VAL A 189 -15.87 0.94 6.22
C VAL A 189 -17.29 0.46 6.50
N ILE A 190 -17.53 0.02 7.73
CA ILE A 190 -18.85 -0.45 8.18
C ILE A 190 -19.67 0.73 8.68
N GLU A 191 -19.05 1.61 9.46
CA GLU A 191 -19.72 2.72 10.12
C GLU A 191 -18.73 3.86 10.36
N THR A 192 -19.15 5.08 10.10
CA THR A 192 -18.42 6.29 10.49
C THR A 192 -19.35 7.17 11.31
N ALA A 193 -18.96 7.47 12.54
CA ALA A 193 -19.64 8.39 13.42
C ALA A 193 -18.77 9.63 13.63
N VAL A 194 -19.28 10.80 13.24
CA VAL A 194 -18.64 12.10 13.47
C VAL A 194 -19.41 12.82 14.57
N GLY A 195 -18.73 13.18 15.65
CA GLY A 195 -19.34 13.91 16.76
C GLY A 195 -19.49 15.40 16.46
N ASN A 196 -20.31 16.07 17.29
CA ASN A 196 -20.51 17.51 17.18
C ASN A 196 -19.26 18.27 17.66
N SER A 197 -18.96 19.43 17.04
CA SER A 197 -17.82 20.26 17.39
C SER A 197 -17.83 20.66 18.86
N THR A 198 -16.79 20.33 19.61
CA THR A 198 -16.46 21.04 20.85
C THR A 198 -15.81 22.36 20.45
N VAL A 199 -16.62 23.40 20.30
CA VAL A 199 -16.12 24.78 20.28
C VAL A 199 -15.73 25.11 21.72
N SER A 200 -14.42 25.13 22.00
CA SER A 200 -13.85 25.67 23.24
C SER A 200 -13.04 26.90 22.92
#